data_AF-A0A7X4X2A8-F1
#
_entry.id   AF-A0A7X4X2A8-F1
#
_cell.length_a   1.000
_cell.length_b   1.000
_cell.length_c   1.000
_cell.angle_alpha   90.00
_cell.angle_beta   90.00
_cell.angle_gamma   90.00
#
_symmetry.space_group_name_H-M   'P 1'
#
loop_
_entity.id
_entity.type
_entity.pdbx_description
1 polymer ?
#
loop_
_entity_poly.entity_id
_entity_poly.type
_entity_poly.pdbx_seq_one_letter_code
_entity_poly.pdbx_strand_id
1 'polypeptide(L)'
;MVHNRYRELIKNSTTEDLKKYITIIETRSKTNEKTKDLNERNKPQLEFLLKEYISETLDIDREILDSGNLNEEEIEALGNFIDNIFSLSKSIRSDLDDYIGWLHQQPRALYFFLVMIRALVRDGSENLRYPVTSISFESGQHDLGTGIDLDLDLDLKNYRSSRNQTRHLKPLAKICPNKSLSAYNNIVNTLEFIIISISSQERRKTYQLLQDLEQLHTTVFNKINTNKNVFQTSNSNLISWYYRSLTKEFPALGLSVTESTDKQKQTILCIFDVLCATTEPNQFTKLEAKLTERFGRKERELNKSKDTKTSKEEKTLTFSEADWDKLSQIAGSQSKSQIKAKLKELIDNELLSIEL
;
A
#
# COMPACT_ATOMS: atom_id res chain seq x y z
N MET A 1 11.22 -29.64 -33.73
CA MET A 1 10.65 -28.32 -33.35
C MET A 1 10.34 -28.25 -31.85
N VAL A 2 9.65 -29.24 -31.27
CA VAL A 2 9.32 -29.30 -29.83
C VAL A 2 10.55 -29.31 -28.92
N HIS A 3 11.60 -30.08 -29.24
CA HIS A 3 12.84 -30.11 -28.46
C HIS A 3 13.55 -28.74 -28.36
N ASN A 4 13.48 -27.93 -29.43
CA ASN A 4 13.98 -26.55 -29.38
C ASN A 4 13.14 -25.68 -28.45
N ARG A 5 11.80 -25.82 -28.48
CA ARG A 5 10.90 -25.11 -27.55
C ARG A 5 11.13 -25.50 -26.09
N TYR A 6 11.43 -26.78 -25.83
CA TYR A 6 11.83 -27.27 -24.50
C TYR A 6 13.18 -26.65 -24.05
N ARG A 7 14.17 -26.60 -24.94
CA ARG A 7 15.44 -25.92 -24.65
C ARG A 7 15.26 -24.43 -24.42
N GLU A 8 14.37 -23.77 -25.17
CA GLU A 8 14.01 -22.36 -24.97
C GLU A 8 13.33 -22.13 -23.62
N LEU A 9 12.34 -22.97 -23.26
CA LEU A 9 11.67 -22.96 -21.95
C LEU A 9 12.69 -23.00 -20.80
N ILE A 10 13.74 -23.82 -20.91
CA ILE A 10 14.70 -24.00 -19.82
C ILE A 10 15.78 -22.92 -19.85
N LYS A 11 16.49 -22.76 -20.98
CA LYS A 11 17.71 -21.94 -21.03
C LYS A 11 17.43 -20.45 -21.23
N ASN A 12 16.39 -20.10 -21.98
CA ASN A 12 16.09 -18.70 -22.30
C ASN A 12 15.18 -18.03 -21.26
N SER A 13 14.56 -18.82 -20.38
CA SER A 13 13.77 -18.31 -19.26
C SER A 13 14.61 -17.56 -18.24
N THR A 14 14.01 -16.54 -17.64
CA THR A 14 14.59 -15.87 -16.48
C THR A 14 14.43 -16.74 -15.22
N THR A 15 15.16 -16.40 -14.16
CA THR A 15 14.99 -17.05 -12.84
C THR A 15 13.54 -17.01 -12.38
N GLU A 16 12.83 -15.91 -12.59
CA GLU A 16 11.43 -15.76 -12.18
C GLU A 16 10.48 -16.60 -13.05
N ASP A 17 10.73 -16.67 -14.36
CA ASP A 17 9.97 -17.56 -15.26
C ASP A 17 10.12 -19.03 -14.85
N LEU A 18 11.34 -19.47 -14.52
CA LEU A 18 11.59 -20.84 -14.07
C LEU A 18 10.86 -21.15 -12.76
N LYS A 19 10.94 -20.25 -11.76
CA LYS A 19 10.19 -20.39 -10.51
C LYS A 19 8.69 -20.48 -10.76
N LYS A 20 8.17 -19.66 -11.68
CA LYS A 20 6.76 -19.65 -12.06
C LYS A 20 6.34 -21.00 -12.65
N TYR A 21 7.09 -21.51 -13.61
CA TYR A 21 6.78 -22.79 -14.25
C TYR A 21 6.85 -23.95 -13.26
N ILE A 22 7.87 -23.97 -12.39
CA ILE A 22 7.99 -24.97 -11.31
C ILE A 22 6.74 -24.93 -10.41
N THR A 23 6.34 -23.74 -9.97
CA THR A 23 5.17 -23.57 -9.08
C THR A 23 3.87 -24.05 -9.76
N ILE A 24 3.72 -23.80 -11.07
CA ILE A 24 2.57 -24.30 -11.85
C ILE A 24 2.51 -25.82 -11.84
N ILE A 25 3.65 -26.49 -12.03
CA ILE A 25 3.73 -27.95 -12.05
C ILE A 25 3.44 -28.52 -10.66
N GLU A 26 4.10 -28.00 -9.62
CA GLU A 26 3.91 -28.42 -8.22
C GLU A 26 2.45 -28.28 -7.76
N THR A 27 1.78 -27.19 -8.13
CA THR A 27 0.38 -26.97 -7.72
C THR A 27 -0.58 -27.94 -8.43
N ARG A 28 -0.17 -28.51 -9.57
CA ARG A 28 -0.96 -29.48 -10.34
C ARG A 28 -0.65 -30.93 -9.98
N SER A 29 0.55 -31.22 -9.49
CA SER A 29 0.92 -32.56 -9.05
C SER A 29 0.27 -32.86 -7.69
N LYS A 30 -0.31 -34.07 -7.52
CA LYS A 30 -0.90 -34.51 -6.24
C LYS A 30 0.16 -34.84 -5.18
N THR A 31 1.44 -34.74 -5.52
CA THR A 31 2.57 -34.94 -4.63
C THR A 31 2.72 -33.72 -3.72
N ASN A 32 2.07 -33.79 -2.55
CA ASN A 32 2.19 -32.83 -1.44
C ASN A 32 3.60 -32.80 -0.80
N GLU A 33 4.68 -32.92 -1.57
CA GLU A 33 6.03 -32.72 -1.06
C GLU A 33 6.35 -31.24 -1.00
N LYS A 34 6.19 -30.71 0.22
CA LYS A 34 6.61 -29.39 0.71
C LYS A 34 7.63 -28.69 -0.19
N THR A 35 7.14 -27.63 -0.85
CA THR A 35 7.85 -26.40 -1.24
C THR A 35 9.32 -26.38 -0.83
N LYS A 36 10.20 -26.82 -1.74
CA LYS A 36 11.61 -26.42 -1.69
C LYS A 36 11.62 -24.90 -1.86
N ASP A 37 12.19 -24.15 -0.93
CA ASP A 37 12.27 -22.69 -1.07
C ASP A 37 12.98 -22.35 -2.38
N LEU A 38 12.23 -21.84 -3.35
CA LEU A 38 12.74 -21.51 -4.67
C LEU A 38 13.56 -20.21 -4.64
N ASN A 39 13.43 -19.41 -3.57
CA ASN A 39 14.07 -18.09 -3.49
C ASN A 39 15.58 -18.17 -3.28
N GLU A 40 16.08 -19.25 -2.70
CA GLU A 40 17.52 -19.46 -2.45
C GLU A 40 18.23 -20.12 -3.64
N ARG A 41 17.48 -20.55 -4.66
CA ARG A 41 18.03 -21.31 -5.80
C ARG A 41 18.55 -20.38 -6.89
N ASN A 42 19.74 -20.70 -7.39
CA ASN A 42 20.28 -20.05 -8.58
C ASN A 42 19.66 -20.63 -9.87
N LYS A 43 19.86 -19.93 -11.00
CA LYS A 43 19.27 -20.30 -12.29
C LYS A 43 19.56 -21.77 -12.70
N PRO A 44 20.82 -22.27 -12.67
CA PRO A 44 21.09 -23.68 -12.98
C PRO A 44 20.35 -24.69 -12.09
N GLN A 45 20.21 -24.40 -10.80
CA GLN A 45 19.44 -25.26 -9.88
C GLN A 45 17.94 -25.28 -10.22
N LEU A 46 17.39 -24.16 -10.66
CA LEU A 46 15.99 -24.07 -11.10
C LEU A 46 15.78 -24.74 -12.45
N GLU A 47 16.71 -24.57 -13.39
CA GLU A 47 16.69 -25.31 -14.66
C GLU A 47 16.68 -26.82 -14.42
N PHE A 48 17.57 -27.31 -13.55
CA PHE A 48 17.62 -28.72 -13.19
C PHE A 48 16.31 -29.20 -12.53
N LEU A 49 15.78 -28.45 -11.56
CA LEU A 49 14.54 -28.82 -10.87
C LEU A 49 13.34 -28.85 -11.82
N LEU A 50 13.24 -27.89 -12.74
CA LEU A 50 12.18 -27.87 -13.75
C LEU A 50 12.27 -29.10 -14.66
N LYS A 51 13.48 -29.53 -15.05
CA LYS A 51 13.67 -30.78 -15.82
C LYS A 51 13.20 -32.00 -15.06
N GLU A 52 13.53 -32.11 -13.78
CA GLU A 52 13.07 -33.21 -12.93
C GLU A 52 11.55 -33.29 -12.91
N TYR A 53 10.88 -32.16 -12.67
CA TYR A 53 9.42 -32.14 -12.65
C TYR A 53 8.77 -32.44 -14.00
N ILE A 54 9.35 -32.00 -15.12
CA ILE A 54 8.86 -32.36 -16.47
C ILE A 54 9.01 -33.86 -16.70
N SER A 55 10.18 -34.41 -16.39
CA SER A 55 10.49 -35.85 -16.52
C SER A 55 9.53 -36.70 -15.71
N GLU A 56 9.31 -36.36 -14.44
CA GLU A 56 8.39 -37.07 -13.55
C GLU A 56 6.92 -36.94 -13.99
N THR A 57 6.51 -35.77 -14.48
CA THR A 57 5.10 -35.54 -14.86
C THR A 57 4.74 -36.24 -16.15
N LEU A 58 5.69 -36.36 -17.08
CA LEU A 58 5.47 -36.97 -18.41
C LEU A 58 5.92 -38.43 -18.49
N ASP A 59 6.55 -38.96 -17.44
CA ASP A 59 7.18 -40.29 -17.43
C ASP A 59 8.20 -40.48 -18.58
N ILE A 60 9.00 -39.43 -18.82
CA ILE A 60 10.05 -39.42 -19.87
C ILE A 60 11.41 -39.33 -19.19
N ASP A 61 12.33 -40.23 -19.55
CA ASP A 61 13.69 -40.21 -19.01
C ASP A 61 14.40 -38.88 -19.29
N ARG A 62 15.11 -38.37 -18.28
CA ARG A 62 15.86 -37.10 -18.38
C ARG A 62 16.88 -37.09 -19.51
N GLU A 63 17.54 -38.22 -19.74
CA GLU A 63 18.53 -38.37 -20.81
C GLU A 63 17.88 -38.27 -22.20
N ILE A 64 16.62 -38.75 -22.34
CA ILE A 64 15.83 -38.61 -23.56
C ILE A 64 15.41 -37.16 -23.77
N LEU A 65 14.97 -36.47 -22.72
CA LEU A 65 14.67 -35.03 -22.78
C LEU A 65 15.89 -34.19 -23.18
N ASP A 66 17.08 -34.50 -22.65
CA ASP A 66 18.31 -33.74 -22.94
C ASP A 66 18.87 -34.02 -24.34
N SER A 67 18.86 -35.30 -24.76
CA SER A 67 19.32 -35.74 -26.10
C SER A 67 18.35 -35.33 -27.21
N GLY A 68 17.05 -35.27 -26.91
CA GLY A 68 15.99 -34.99 -27.88
C GLY A 68 15.54 -36.19 -28.71
N ASN A 69 15.94 -37.40 -28.32
CA ASN A 69 15.57 -38.65 -28.96
C ASN A 69 14.16 -39.12 -28.54
N LEU A 70 13.20 -38.20 -28.60
CA LEU A 70 11.81 -38.44 -28.21
C LEU A 70 11.06 -39.20 -29.33
N ASN A 71 10.22 -40.16 -28.94
CA ASN A 71 9.28 -40.79 -29.87
C ASN A 71 8.09 -39.86 -30.19
N GLU A 72 7.22 -40.25 -31.12
CA GLU A 72 6.10 -39.39 -31.57
C GLU A 72 5.12 -39.04 -30.44
N GLU A 73 4.77 -40.01 -29.59
CA GLU A 73 3.89 -39.81 -28.44
C GLU A 73 4.52 -38.89 -27.39
N GLU A 74 5.81 -39.06 -27.10
CA GLU A 74 6.59 -38.21 -26.19
C GLU A 74 6.74 -36.78 -26.71
N ILE A 75 6.91 -36.60 -28.03
CA ILE A 75 6.95 -35.29 -28.69
C ILE A 75 5.61 -34.57 -28.50
N GLU A 76 4.50 -35.27 -28.73
CA GLU A 76 3.16 -34.72 -28.57
C GLU A 76 2.88 -34.37 -27.10
N ALA A 77 3.18 -35.28 -26.17
CA ALA A 77 2.99 -35.07 -24.74
C ALA A 77 3.81 -33.88 -24.22
N LEU A 78 5.10 -33.81 -24.57
CA LEU A 78 5.98 -32.68 -24.19
C LEU A 78 5.51 -31.37 -24.81
N GLY A 79 5.08 -31.39 -26.08
CA GLY A 79 4.53 -30.22 -26.76
C GLY A 79 3.30 -29.67 -26.05
N ASN A 80 2.30 -30.54 -25.83
CA ASN A 80 1.07 -30.21 -25.13
C ASN A 80 1.33 -29.71 -23.70
N PHE A 81 2.29 -30.32 -23.00
CA PHE A 81 2.67 -29.89 -21.66
C PHE A 81 3.25 -28.47 -21.62
N ILE A 82 4.20 -28.18 -22.50
CA ILE A 82 4.81 -26.85 -22.64
C ILE A 82 3.75 -25.81 -23.01
N ASP A 83 2.89 -26.13 -23.98
CA ASP A 83 1.80 -25.26 -24.41
C ASP A 83 0.82 -24.96 -23.27
N ASN A 84 0.49 -25.96 -22.47
CA ASN A 84 -0.38 -25.78 -21.30
C ASN A 84 0.24 -24.88 -20.22
N ILE A 85 1.55 -25.01 -19.95
CA ILE A 85 2.25 -24.15 -18.98
C ILE A 85 2.30 -22.70 -19.47
N PHE A 86 2.69 -22.49 -20.73
CA PHE A 86 2.78 -21.15 -21.31
C PHE A 86 1.40 -20.48 -21.41
N SER A 87 0.40 -21.22 -21.86
CA SER A 87 -0.98 -20.75 -21.93
C SER A 87 -1.49 -20.30 -20.56
N LEU A 88 -1.28 -21.12 -19.51
CA LEU A 88 -1.68 -20.75 -18.16
C LEU A 88 -0.93 -19.51 -17.65
N SER A 89 0.40 -19.48 -17.83
CA SER A 89 1.25 -18.36 -17.41
C SER A 89 0.78 -17.04 -18.04
N LYS A 90 0.48 -17.08 -19.35
CA LYS A 90 -0.02 -15.94 -20.12
C LYS A 90 -1.44 -15.54 -19.71
N SER A 91 -2.33 -16.50 -19.54
CA SER A 91 -3.71 -16.26 -19.11
C SER A 91 -3.74 -15.58 -17.75
N ILE A 92 -3.01 -16.10 -16.76
CA ILE A 92 -2.97 -15.50 -15.41
C ILE A 92 -2.47 -14.07 -15.45
N ARG A 93 -1.46 -13.79 -16.28
CA ARG A 93 -0.92 -12.44 -16.44
C ARG A 93 -1.93 -11.51 -17.08
N SER A 94 -2.57 -11.94 -18.16
CA SER A 94 -3.62 -11.18 -18.84
C SER A 94 -4.78 -10.89 -17.89
N ASP A 95 -5.23 -11.90 -17.14
CA ASP A 95 -6.30 -11.73 -16.15
C ASP A 95 -5.89 -10.71 -15.11
N LEU A 96 -4.67 -10.83 -14.53
CA LEU A 96 -4.19 -9.88 -13.53
C LEU A 96 -4.15 -8.44 -14.03
N ASP A 97 -3.71 -8.20 -15.26
CA ASP A 97 -3.66 -6.86 -15.84
C ASP A 97 -5.04 -6.17 -15.80
N ASP A 98 -6.15 -6.92 -15.93
CA ASP A 98 -7.52 -6.38 -15.80
C ASP A 98 -7.87 -5.94 -14.36
N TYR A 99 -7.22 -6.50 -13.33
CA TYR A 99 -7.51 -6.22 -11.91
C TYR A 99 -6.52 -5.27 -11.25
N ILE A 100 -5.30 -5.15 -11.77
CA ILE A 100 -4.25 -4.28 -11.21
C ILE A 100 -3.72 -3.24 -12.19
N GLY A 101 -4.26 -3.19 -13.41
CA GLY A 101 -3.87 -2.21 -14.43
C GLY A 101 -3.99 -0.76 -13.96
N TRP A 102 -4.94 -0.45 -13.07
CA TRP A 102 -5.11 0.87 -12.46
C TRP A 102 -3.91 1.32 -11.58
N LEU A 103 -3.02 0.39 -11.21
CA LEU A 103 -1.77 0.71 -10.51
C LEU A 103 -0.65 1.12 -11.48
N HIS A 104 -0.76 0.78 -12.76
CA HIS A 104 0.30 0.99 -13.73
C HIS A 104 0.54 2.49 -13.95
N GLN A 105 1.79 2.94 -13.74
CA GLN A 105 2.18 4.35 -13.86
C GLN A 105 1.39 5.33 -12.97
N GLN A 106 0.73 4.83 -11.91
CA GLN A 106 -0.04 5.63 -10.95
C GLN A 106 0.58 5.51 -9.54
N PRO A 107 1.55 6.36 -9.18
CA PRO A 107 2.23 6.28 -7.89
C PRO A 107 1.29 6.40 -6.68
N ARG A 108 0.29 7.29 -6.73
CA ARG A 108 -0.70 7.47 -5.66
C ARG A 108 -1.46 6.17 -5.38
N ALA A 109 -1.97 5.54 -6.44
CA ALA A 109 -2.67 4.26 -6.40
C ALA A 109 -1.80 3.13 -5.83
N LEU A 110 -0.54 3.04 -6.28
CA LEU A 110 0.43 2.06 -5.80
C LEU A 110 0.69 2.14 -4.29
N TYR A 111 0.86 3.36 -3.78
CA TYR A 111 1.10 3.58 -2.35
C TYR A 111 -0.13 3.20 -1.54
N PHE A 112 -1.31 3.67 -1.96
CA PHE A 112 -2.58 3.34 -1.32
C PHE A 112 -2.80 1.82 -1.26
N PHE A 113 -2.67 1.14 -2.41
CA PHE A 113 -2.80 -0.31 -2.52
C PHE A 113 -1.91 -1.05 -1.52
N LEU A 114 -0.62 -0.73 -1.45
CA LEU A 114 0.31 -1.42 -0.56
C LEU A 114 0.02 -1.16 0.92
N VAL A 115 -0.43 0.04 1.29
CA VAL A 115 -0.82 0.33 2.68
C VAL A 115 -2.08 -0.42 3.06
N MET A 116 -3.10 -0.43 2.19
CA MET A 116 -4.34 -1.17 2.43
C MET A 116 -4.09 -2.68 2.52
N ILE A 117 -3.29 -3.26 1.62
CA ILE A 117 -2.91 -4.68 1.68
C ILE A 117 -2.22 -5.01 3.00
N ARG A 118 -1.28 -4.18 3.49
CA ARG A 118 -0.65 -4.42 4.80
C ARG A 118 -1.67 -4.45 5.93
N ALA A 119 -2.64 -3.54 5.88
CA ALA A 119 -3.67 -3.45 6.91
C ALA A 119 -4.63 -4.65 6.86
N LEU A 120 -5.07 -5.04 5.67
CA LEU A 120 -5.88 -6.25 5.45
C LEU A 120 -5.17 -7.52 5.93
N VAL A 121 -3.87 -7.64 5.67
CA VAL A 121 -3.04 -8.77 6.16
C VAL A 121 -2.87 -8.76 7.67
N ARG A 122 -2.76 -7.58 8.29
CA ARG A 122 -2.62 -7.42 9.75
C ARG A 122 -3.92 -7.75 10.48
N ASP A 123 -5.03 -7.23 9.98
CA ASP A 123 -6.33 -7.26 10.65
C ASP A 123 -7.15 -8.49 10.25
N GLY A 124 -6.84 -9.12 9.11
CA GLY A 124 -7.56 -10.29 8.61
C GLY A 124 -8.94 -9.97 8.04
N SER A 125 -9.26 -8.70 7.81
CA SER A 125 -10.52 -8.26 7.19
C SER A 125 -10.42 -8.33 5.67
N GLU A 126 -11.52 -8.66 4.99
CA GLU A 126 -11.71 -8.46 3.54
C GLU A 126 -12.74 -7.33 3.27
N ASN A 127 -13.35 -6.78 4.31
CA ASN A 127 -14.40 -5.76 4.15
C ASN A 127 -13.78 -4.40 3.82
N LEU A 128 -14.02 -3.94 2.60
CA LEU A 128 -13.53 -2.66 2.06
C LEU A 128 -14.65 -1.66 1.76
N ARG A 129 -15.86 -1.87 2.32
CA ARG A 129 -16.96 -0.93 2.14
C ARG A 129 -16.59 0.42 2.74
N TYR A 130 -16.72 1.48 1.96
CA TYR A 130 -16.44 2.85 2.40
C TYR A 130 -17.52 3.38 3.37
N PRO A 131 -17.15 4.02 4.50
CA PRO A 131 -15.80 4.09 5.06
C PRO A 131 -15.37 2.75 5.67
N VAL A 132 -14.08 2.40 5.51
CA VAL A 132 -13.52 1.12 5.97
C VAL A 132 -13.24 1.17 7.47
N THR A 133 -14.29 1.03 8.27
CA THR A 133 -14.20 1.09 9.74
C THR A 133 -13.66 -0.19 10.39
N SER A 134 -13.57 -1.29 9.62
CA SER A 134 -13.00 -2.55 10.11
C SER A 134 -11.48 -2.54 10.25
N ILE A 135 -10.82 -1.49 9.76
CA ILE A 135 -9.35 -1.33 9.79
C ILE A 135 -9.05 -0.07 10.60
N SER A 136 -8.27 -0.21 11.67
CA SER A 136 -7.78 0.93 12.45
C SER A 136 -6.29 1.14 12.25
N PHE A 137 -5.90 2.39 11.95
CA PHE A 137 -4.50 2.82 11.89
C PHE A 137 -4.07 3.63 13.12
N GLU A 138 -4.87 3.62 14.18
CA GLU A 138 -4.53 4.32 15.42
C GLU A 138 -3.36 3.65 16.14
N SER A 139 -2.44 4.48 16.65
CA SER A 139 -1.25 4.04 17.35
C SER A 139 -1.59 3.53 18.75
N GLY A 140 -1.86 2.23 18.85
CA GLY A 140 -1.65 1.43 20.06
C GLY A 140 -2.62 1.65 21.23
N GLN A 141 -3.68 0.83 21.27
CA GLN A 141 -4.09 0.08 22.46
C GLN A 141 -5.04 -1.04 22.02
N HIS A 142 -4.48 -2.16 21.55
CA HIS A 142 -5.09 -3.45 21.88
C HIS A 142 -4.36 -3.96 23.13
N ASP A 143 -4.56 -3.25 24.25
CA ASP A 143 -4.54 -3.93 25.53
C ASP A 143 -5.70 -4.91 25.46
N LEU A 144 -5.37 -6.20 25.39
CA LEU A 144 -6.28 -7.25 25.82
C LEU A 144 -6.48 -7.05 27.33
N GLY A 145 -7.29 -6.04 27.66
CA GLY A 145 -7.79 -5.78 28.99
C GLY A 145 -8.62 -6.97 29.42
N THR A 146 -7.99 -7.82 30.22
CA THR A 146 -8.61 -8.80 31.10
C THR A 146 -9.91 -8.29 31.68
N GLY A 147 -11.00 -9.03 31.43
CA GLY A 147 -12.28 -8.84 32.09
C GLY A 147 -13.44 -8.85 31.11
N ILE A 148 -13.91 -10.05 30.75
CA ILE A 148 -15.30 -10.51 30.87
C ILE A 148 -15.33 -11.93 30.27
N ASP A 149 -15.67 -12.92 31.11
CA ASP A 149 -16.03 -14.28 30.69
C ASP A 149 -17.30 -14.22 29.83
N LEU A 150 -17.14 -14.29 28.51
CA LEU A 150 -18.23 -14.51 27.56
C LEU A 150 -17.74 -15.46 26.47
N ASP A 151 -18.12 -16.73 26.61
CA ASP A 151 -18.23 -17.77 25.57
C ASP A 151 -17.17 -17.75 24.45
N LEU A 152 -15.89 -17.70 24.85
CA LEU A 152 -14.73 -17.39 24.00
C LEU A 152 -14.42 -18.44 22.90
N ASP A 153 -15.00 -19.64 22.95
CA ASP A 153 -14.49 -20.77 22.14
C ASP A 153 -15.12 -20.85 20.73
N LEU A 154 -16.33 -20.32 20.54
CA LEU A 154 -16.96 -20.14 19.21
C LEU A 154 -16.42 -18.90 18.49
N ASP A 155 -16.18 -17.82 19.24
CA ASP A 155 -15.70 -16.56 18.67
C ASP A 155 -14.21 -16.60 18.35
N LEU A 156 -13.35 -17.31 19.12
CA LEU A 156 -11.95 -17.51 18.73
C LEU A 156 -11.79 -18.35 17.45
N LYS A 157 -12.69 -19.30 17.17
CA LYS A 157 -12.63 -20.09 15.93
C LYS A 157 -13.04 -19.24 14.73
N ASN A 158 -14.09 -18.43 14.85
CA ASN A 158 -14.47 -17.48 13.80
C ASN A 158 -13.42 -16.37 13.64
N TYR A 159 -12.85 -15.86 14.72
CA TYR A 159 -11.78 -14.84 14.73
C TYR A 159 -10.42 -15.37 14.23
N ARG A 160 -10.08 -16.64 14.50
CA ARG A 160 -8.93 -17.30 13.86
C ARG A 160 -9.20 -17.63 12.40
N SER A 161 -10.45 -17.92 12.02
CA SER A 161 -10.82 -18.18 10.63
C SER A 161 -10.75 -16.91 9.77
N SER A 162 -11.14 -15.74 10.29
CA SER A 162 -11.03 -14.46 9.60
C SER A 162 -9.57 -14.03 9.42
N ARG A 163 -8.72 -14.17 10.45
CA ARG A 163 -7.26 -13.91 10.36
C ARG A 163 -6.50 -14.73 9.30
N ASN A 164 -7.10 -15.81 8.80
CA ASN A 164 -6.50 -16.64 7.76
C ASN A 164 -6.91 -16.24 6.35
N GLN A 165 -7.95 -15.40 6.17
CA GLN A 165 -8.52 -15.10 4.85
C GLN A 165 -7.56 -14.33 3.94
N THR A 166 -6.77 -13.40 4.49
CA THR A 166 -5.79 -12.59 3.74
C THR A 166 -4.35 -13.09 3.90
N ARG A 167 -4.14 -14.26 4.51
CA ARG A 167 -2.80 -14.76 4.87
C ARG A 167 -1.92 -15.01 3.64
N HIS A 168 -2.49 -15.45 2.53
CA HIS A 168 -1.79 -15.66 1.26
C HIS A 168 -1.25 -14.36 0.65
N LEU A 169 -1.77 -13.19 1.05
CA LEU A 169 -1.32 -11.87 0.60
C LEU A 169 -0.10 -11.33 1.37
N LYS A 170 0.37 -12.05 2.42
CA LYS A 170 1.56 -11.67 3.20
C LYS A 170 2.80 -11.30 2.37
N PRO A 171 3.11 -11.96 1.24
CA PRO A 171 4.23 -11.56 0.40
C PRO A 171 4.11 -10.11 -0.13
N LEU A 172 2.90 -9.66 -0.48
CA LEU A 172 2.65 -8.29 -0.96
C LEU A 172 2.89 -7.25 0.13
N ALA A 173 2.53 -7.56 1.39
CA ALA A 173 2.74 -6.67 2.53
C ALA A 173 4.22 -6.30 2.76
N LYS A 174 5.16 -7.15 2.29
CA LYS A 174 6.61 -6.91 2.38
C LYS A 174 7.13 -5.92 1.33
N ILE A 175 6.39 -5.69 0.25
CA ILE A 175 6.80 -4.74 -0.80
C ILE A 175 6.72 -3.33 -0.24
N CYS A 176 7.80 -2.55 -0.41
CA CYS A 176 7.84 -1.16 0.05
C CYS A 176 8.14 -0.21 -1.12
N PRO A 177 7.21 0.68 -1.49
CA PRO A 177 7.38 1.53 -2.67
C PRO A 177 8.52 2.55 -2.49
N ASN A 178 8.84 2.89 -1.24
CA ASN A 178 9.95 3.78 -0.92
C ASN A 178 11.33 3.13 -1.13
N LYS A 179 11.44 1.80 -1.03
CA LYS A 179 12.70 1.04 -1.18
C LYS A 179 12.89 0.40 -2.55
N SER A 180 11.82 0.13 -3.28
CA SER A 180 11.89 -0.55 -4.58
C SER A 180 12.17 0.42 -5.74
N LEU A 181 12.92 -0.07 -6.73
CA LEU A 181 13.11 0.61 -8.03
C LEU A 181 11.87 0.50 -8.91
N SER A 182 11.16 -0.64 -8.87
CA SER A 182 9.87 -0.85 -9.55
C SER A 182 8.89 -1.58 -8.64
N ALA A 183 8.10 -0.81 -7.88
CA ALA A 183 7.09 -1.37 -6.98
C ALA A 183 5.98 -2.12 -7.75
N TYR A 184 5.57 -1.60 -8.91
CA TYR A 184 4.55 -2.22 -9.76
C TYR A 184 4.98 -3.62 -10.23
N ASN A 185 6.18 -3.78 -10.79
CA ASN A 185 6.64 -5.08 -11.25
C ASN A 185 6.74 -6.09 -10.10
N ASN A 186 7.15 -5.64 -8.92
CA ASN A 186 7.18 -6.49 -7.73
C ASN A 186 5.76 -6.94 -7.33
N ILE A 187 4.76 -6.06 -7.41
CA ILE A 187 3.35 -6.41 -7.15
C ILE A 187 2.86 -7.43 -8.18
N VAL A 188 3.05 -7.17 -9.47
CA VAL A 188 2.64 -8.07 -10.57
C VAL A 188 3.22 -9.46 -10.36
N ASN A 189 4.55 -9.57 -10.24
CA ASN A 189 5.22 -10.85 -10.07
C ASN A 189 4.74 -11.58 -8.80
N THR A 190 4.61 -10.85 -7.69
CA THR A 190 4.15 -11.46 -6.43
C THR A 190 2.71 -11.95 -6.53
N LEU A 191 1.82 -11.20 -7.18
CA LEU A 191 0.44 -11.61 -7.42
C LEU A 191 0.37 -12.81 -8.36
N GLU A 192 1.17 -12.85 -9.43
CA GLU A 192 1.23 -14.02 -10.32
C GLU A 192 1.53 -15.30 -9.52
N PHE A 193 2.55 -15.28 -8.66
CA PHE A 193 2.87 -16.41 -7.78
C PHE A 193 1.70 -16.77 -6.85
N ILE A 194 1.12 -15.78 -6.17
CA ILE A 194 -0.02 -16.01 -5.28
C ILE A 194 -1.16 -16.69 -6.04
N ILE A 195 -1.55 -16.17 -7.21
CA ILE A 195 -2.67 -16.66 -7.99
C ILE A 195 -2.45 -18.08 -8.51
N ILE A 196 -1.21 -18.43 -8.87
CA ILE A 196 -0.84 -19.79 -9.27
C ILE A 196 -0.98 -20.75 -8.08
N SER A 197 -0.50 -20.36 -6.90
CA SER A 197 -0.38 -21.24 -5.73
C SER A 197 -1.66 -21.44 -4.92
N ILE A 198 -2.71 -20.64 -5.15
CA ILE A 198 -3.97 -20.75 -4.41
C ILE A 198 -5.06 -21.48 -5.19
N SER A 199 -6.06 -21.99 -4.46
CA SER A 199 -7.21 -22.68 -5.06
C SER A 199 -8.04 -21.75 -5.94
N SER A 200 -8.83 -22.32 -6.87
CA SER A 200 -9.73 -21.53 -7.73
C SER A 200 -10.74 -20.68 -6.94
N GLN A 201 -11.17 -21.15 -5.77
CA GLN A 201 -12.08 -20.39 -4.90
C GLN A 201 -11.37 -19.19 -4.26
N GLU A 202 -10.17 -19.37 -3.72
CA GLU A 202 -9.35 -18.29 -3.17
C GLU A 202 -8.92 -17.28 -4.23
N ARG A 203 -8.65 -17.75 -5.46
CA ARG A 203 -8.37 -16.90 -6.62
C ARG A 203 -9.52 -15.96 -6.91
N ARG A 204 -10.76 -16.46 -6.99
CA ARG A 204 -11.97 -15.63 -7.21
C ARG A 204 -12.13 -14.57 -6.13
N LYS A 205 -11.94 -14.93 -4.85
CA LYS A 205 -11.99 -13.98 -3.74
C LYS A 205 -10.90 -12.92 -3.83
N THR A 206 -9.69 -13.33 -4.21
CA THR A 206 -8.56 -12.41 -4.39
C THR A 206 -8.84 -11.40 -5.49
N TYR A 207 -9.38 -11.84 -6.62
CA TYR A 207 -9.80 -10.92 -7.69
C TYR A 207 -10.89 -9.95 -7.25
N GLN A 208 -11.91 -10.41 -6.52
CA GLN A 208 -12.93 -9.54 -5.96
C GLN A 208 -12.30 -8.48 -5.04
N LEU A 209 -11.39 -8.88 -4.15
CA LEU A 209 -10.69 -7.96 -3.26
C LEU A 209 -9.89 -6.90 -4.03
N LEU A 210 -9.24 -7.26 -5.14
CA LEU A 210 -8.52 -6.31 -5.98
C LEU A 210 -9.46 -5.27 -6.62
N GLN A 211 -10.65 -5.68 -7.08
CA GLN A 211 -11.67 -4.76 -7.59
C GLN A 211 -12.21 -3.85 -6.48
N ASP A 212 -12.48 -4.41 -5.31
CA ASP A 212 -12.98 -3.64 -4.17
C ASP A 212 -11.95 -2.57 -3.74
N LEU A 213 -10.65 -2.89 -3.79
CA LEU A 213 -9.56 -1.92 -3.57
C LEU A 213 -9.52 -0.82 -4.63
N GLU A 214 -9.72 -1.15 -5.90
CA GLU A 214 -9.79 -0.17 -6.99
C GLU A 214 -10.98 0.78 -6.81
N GLN A 215 -12.16 0.24 -6.50
CA GLN A 215 -13.37 1.02 -6.27
C GLN A 215 -13.22 1.94 -5.06
N LEU A 216 -12.63 1.42 -3.98
CA LEU A 216 -12.34 2.22 -2.79
C LEU A 216 -11.35 3.35 -3.11
N HIS A 217 -10.25 3.04 -3.81
CA HIS A 217 -9.29 4.04 -4.24
C HIS A 217 -9.95 5.10 -5.13
N THR A 218 -10.79 4.71 -6.08
CA THR A 218 -11.53 5.64 -6.96
C THR A 218 -12.44 6.56 -6.16
N THR A 219 -13.15 6.00 -5.16
CA THR A 219 -14.01 6.78 -4.26
C THR A 219 -13.21 7.84 -3.49
N VAL A 220 -12.08 7.45 -2.92
CA VAL A 220 -11.17 8.33 -2.16
C VAL A 220 -10.52 9.37 -3.07
N PHE A 221 -10.06 8.95 -4.24
CA PHE A 221 -9.41 9.78 -5.24
C PHE A 221 -10.31 10.97 -5.61
N ASN A 222 -11.60 10.72 -5.82
CA ASN A 222 -12.59 11.74 -6.16
C ASN A 222 -12.97 12.65 -4.99
N LYS A 223 -12.78 12.21 -3.74
CA LYS A 223 -13.13 12.98 -2.53
C LYS A 223 -12.03 13.96 -2.11
N ILE A 224 -10.77 13.62 -2.33
CA ILE A 224 -9.64 14.47 -1.92
C ILE A 224 -9.39 15.55 -2.97
N ASN A 225 -9.45 16.81 -2.55
CA ASN A 225 -9.12 17.95 -3.40
C ASN A 225 -7.59 18.14 -3.47
N THR A 226 -6.99 17.59 -4.51
CA THR A 226 -5.53 17.70 -4.78
C THR A 226 -5.08 19.09 -5.22
N ASN A 227 -5.98 20.04 -5.45
CA ASN A 227 -5.62 21.43 -5.77
C ASN A 227 -5.20 22.24 -4.54
N LYS A 228 -5.31 21.69 -3.33
CA LYS A 228 -4.84 22.35 -2.11
C LYS A 228 -3.31 22.52 -2.12
N ASN A 229 -2.81 23.62 -1.54
CA ASN A 229 -1.38 23.96 -1.50
C ASN A 229 -0.46 22.82 -1.04
N VAL A 230 -0.90 22.05 -0.04
CA VAL A 230 -0.17 20.90 0.52
C VAL A 230 0.26 19.86 -0.52
N PHE A 231 -0.49 19.76 -1.63
CA PHE A 231 -0.20 18.82 -2.71
C PHE A 231 0.46 19.48 -3.94
N GLN A 232 0.31 20.79 -4.09
CA GLN A 232 0.81 21.56 -5.24
C GLN A 232 2.19 22.17 -5.02
N THR A 233 2.64 22.30 -3.77
CA THR A 233 3.93 22.93 -3.47
C THR A 233 5.10 22.21 -4.15
N SER A 234 6.11 22.95 -4.58
CA SER A 234 7.40 22.43 -5.06
C SER A 234 8.53 22.63 -4.04
N ASN A 235 8.24 23.20 -2.87
CA ASN A 235 9.23 23.48 -1.84
C ASN A 235 9.66 22.20 -1.10
N SER A 236 10.84 21.67 -1.45
CA SER A 236 11.38 20.43 -0.91
C SER A 236 11.55 20.42 0.61
N ASN A 237 11.94 21.55 1.22
CA ASN A 237 12.09 21.65 2.67
C ASN A 237 10.74 21.56 3.39
N LEU A 238 9.72 22.22 2.84
CA LEU A 238 8.37 22.17 3.39
C LEU A 238 7.74 20.78 3.23
N ILE A 239 7.94 20.14 2.06
CA ILE A 239 7.54 18.75 1.80
C ILE A 239 8.21 17.81 2.80
N SER A 240 9.53 17.89 2.95
CA SER A 240 10.30 17.02 3.84
C SER A 240 9.88 17.20 5.31
N TRP A 241 9.69 18.44 5.76
CA TRP A 241 9.16 18.72 7.10
C TRP A 241 7.78 18.09 7.31
N TYR A 242 6.86 18.31 6.38
CA TYR A 242 5.48 17.84 6.52
C TYR A 242 5.39 16.32 6.44
N TYR A 243 6.15 15.72 5.53
CA TYR A 243 6.34 14.28 5.40
C TYR A 243 6.82 13.67 6.72
N ARG A 244 7.88 14.21 7.34
CA ARG A 244 8.41 13.71 8.62
C ARG A 244 7.38 13.87 9.74
N SER A 245 6.67 14.99 9.76
CA SER A 245 5.60 15.26 10.71
C SER A 245 4.48 14.21 10.62
N LEU A 246 3.95 13.98 9.42
CA LEU A 246 2.86 13.02 9.21
C LEU A 246 3.31 11.58 9.45
N THR A 247 4.53 11.21 9.05
CA THR A 247 5.04 9.84 9.27
C THR A 247 5.25 9.56 10.76
N LYS A 248 5.57 10.58 11.56
CA LYS A 248 5.62 10.48 13.03
C LYS A 248 4.23 10.37 13.65
N GLU A 249 3.25 11.07 13.10
CA GLU A 249 1.85 11.07 13.59
C GLU A 249 1.11 9.78 13.21
N PHE A 250 1.41 9.19 12.05
CA PHE A 250 0.75 7.98 11.53
C PHE A 250 1.75 6.84 11.25
N PRO A 251 2.48 6.34 12.26
CA PRO A 251 3.50 5.31 12.06
C PRO A 251 2.92 3.96 11.61
N ALA A 252 1.65 3.69 11.95
CA ALA A 252 0.97 2.43 11.64
C ALA A 252 0.77 2.17 10.14
N LEU A 253 0.91 3.19 9.28
CA LEU A 253 0.82 3.04 7.83
C LEU A 253 2.03 2.29 7.23
N GLY A 254 3.13 2.15 7.99
CA GLY A 254 4.25 1.27 7.65
C GLY A 254 5.02 1.66 6.38
N LEU A 255 4.96 2.93 5.97
CA LEU A 255 5.74 3.46 4.87
C LEU A 255 7.17 3.80 5.36
N SER A 256 8.18 3.17 4.78
CA SER A 256 9.59 3.41 5.18
C SER A 256 10.02 4.84 4.87
N VAL A 257 10.98 5.37 5.64
CA VAL A 257 11.52 6.71 5.41
C VAL A 257 12.23 6.80 4.04
N THR A 258 12.11 7.94 3.35
CA THR A 258 12.79 8.20 2.08
C THR A 258 13.27 9.65 1.97
N GLU A 259 14.41 9.84 1.30
CA GLU A 259 14.97 11.17 1.01
C GLU A 259 14.49 11.74 -0.33
N SER A 260 13.83 10.93 -1.17
CA SER A 260 13.31 11.40 -2.45
C SER A 260 12.07 12.28 -2.23
N THR A 261 12.16 13.55 -2.60
CA THR A 261 11.04 14.52 -2.50
C THR A 261 9.77 14.03 -3.19
N ASP A 262 9.89 13.37 -4.35
CA ASP A 262 8.73 12.84 -5.07
C ASP A 262 8.06 11.72 -4.29
N LYS A 263 8.84 10.78 -3.75
CA LYS A 263 8.33 9.70 -2.89
C LYS A 263 7.74 10.24 -1.57
N GLN A 264 8.29 11.32 -1.04
CA GLN A 264 7.72 12.02 0.12
C GLN A 264 6.34 12.61 -0.20
N LYS A 265 6.18 13.28 -1.35
CA LYS A 265 4.87 13.78 -1.81
C LYS A 265 3.85 12.65 -1.98
N GLN A 266 4.24 11.55 -2.62
CA GLN A 266 3.36 10.38 -2.79
C GLN A 266 2.97 9.77 -1.43
N THR A 267 3.90 9.76 -0.46
CA THR A 267 3.60 9.33 0.90
C THR A 267 2.58 10.26 1.55
N ILE A 268 2.76 11.59 1.47
CA ILE A 268 1.81 12.57 2.02
C ILE A 268 0.41 12.35 1.42
N LEU A 269 0.29 12.25 0.10
CA LEU A 269 -0.97 11.97 -0.58
C LEU A 269 -1.60 10.66 -0.09
N CYS A 270 -0.82 9.59 -0.03
CA CYS A 270 -1.29 8.28 0.45
C CYS A 270 -1.80 8.34 1.89
N ILE A 271 -1.17 9.13 2.78
CA ILE A 271 -1.66 9.29 4.16
C ILE A 271 -3.05 9.91 4.14
N PHE A 272 -3.28 10.95 3.34
CA PHE A 272 -4.61 11.55 3.18
C PHE A 272 -5.60 10.55 2.57
N ASP A 273 -5.18 9.78 1.57
CA ASP A 273 -6.03 8.76 0.92
C ASP A 273 -6.49 7.71 1.93
N VAL A 274 -5.58 7.17 2.72
CA VAL A 274 -5.91 6.15 3.72
C VAL A 274 -6.79 6.72 4.82
N LEU A 275 -6.48 7.92 5.33
CA LEU A 275 -7.33 8.59 6.31
C LEU A 275 -8.74 8.85 5.76
N CYS A 276 -8.86 9.21 4.48
CA CYS A 276 -10.15 9.37 3.83
C CYS A 276 -10.91 8.05 3.75
N ALA A 277 -10.21 6.96 3.41
CA ALA A 277 -10.78 5.63 3.29
C ALA A 277 -11.31 5.07 4.61
N THR A 278 -10.60 5.31 5.72
CA THR A 278 -10.85 4.65 7.01
C THR A 278 -11.51 5.53 8.06
N THR A 279 -11.82 6.79 7.74
CA THR A 279 -12.45 7.72 8.68
C THR A 279 -13.85 8.06 8.20
N GLU A 280 -14.80 8.18 9.13
CA GLU A 280 -16.16 8.64 8.82
C GLU A 280 -16.14 9.98 8.05
N PRO A 281 -16.95 10.18 7.00
CA PRO A 281 -16.82 11.33 6.10
C PRO A 281 -16.80 12.70 6.82
N ASN A 282 -17.69 12.88 7.80
CA ASN A 282 -17.80 14.13 8.56
C ASN A 282 -16.58 14.38 9.47
N GLN A 283 -15.96 13.31 9.96
CA GLN A 283 -14.74 13.39 10.77
C GLN A 283 -13.53 13.63 9.88
N PHE A 284 -13.47 12.97 8.72
CA PHE A 284 -12.41 13.18 7.73
C PHE A 284 -12.35 14.64 7.26
N THR A 285 -13.49 15.28 6.95
CA THR A 285 -13.50 16.70 6.54
C THR A 285 -12.85 17.61 7.59
N LYS A 286 -13.11 17.36 8.88
CA LYS A 286 -12.49 18.13 9.97
C LYS A 286 -11.00 17.84 10.09
N LEU A 287 -10.61 16.57 10.00
CA LEU A 287 -9.21 16.15 10.05
C LEU A 287 -8.41 16.73 8.88
N GLU A 288 -8.96 16.64 7.67
CA GLU A 288 -8.36 17.19 6.45
C GLU A 288 -8.14 18.70 6.57
N ALA A 289 -9.15 19.44 7.06
CA ALA A 289 -9.01 20.89 7.31
C ALA A 289 -7.89 21.19 8.31
N LYS A 290 -7.82 20.44 9.43
CA LYS A 290 -6.74 20.60 10.43
C LYS A 290 -5.36 20.33 9.82
N LEU A 291 -5.21 19.23 9.08
CA LEU A 291 -3.94 18.82 8.48
C LEU A 291 -3.47 19.81 7.41
N THR A 292 -4.39 20.29 6.57
CA THR A 292 -4.09 21.28 5.51
C THR A 292 -3.76 22.65 6.08
N GLU A 293 -4.46 23.10 7.13
CA GLU A 293 -4.16 24.37 7.81
C GLU A 293 -2.80 24.32 8.52
N ARG A 294 -2.44 23.18 9.13
CA ARG A 294 -1.09 22.99 9.72
C ARG A 294 0.00 23.17 8.67
N PHE A 295 -0.17 22.61 7.48
CA PHE A 295 0.75 22.81 6.37
C PHE A 295 0.82 24.29 5.96
N GLY A 296 -0.34 24.93 5.77
CA GLY A 296 -0.42 26.34 5.36
C GLY A 296 0.22 27.31 6.35
N ARG A 297 0.09 27.06 7.66
CA ARG A 297 0.81 27.83 8.70
C ARG A 297 2.32 27.73 8.52
N LYS A 298 2.85 26.53 8.32
CA LYS A 298 4.28 26.34 8.13
C LYS A 298 4.80 26.98 6.85
N GLU A 299 4.02 26.90 5.77
CA GLU A 299 4.31 27.59 4.52
C GLU A 299 4.43 29.11 4.72
N ARG A 300 3.45 29.71 5.42
CA ARG A 300 3.46 31.15 5.76
C ARG A 300 4.66 31.54 6.62
N GLU A 301 5.01 30.75 7.64
CA GLU A 301 6.19 30.98 8.48
C GLU A 301 7.49 31.01 7.67
N LEU A 302 7.66 30.03 6.77
CA LEU A 302 8.87 29.95 5.93
C LEU A 302 8.94 31.11 4.92
N ASN A 303 7.81 31.56 4.40
CA ASN A 303 7.76 32.69 3.49
C ASN A 303 8.04 34.03 4.21
N LYS A 304 7.51 34.21 5.43
CA LYS A 304 7.85 35.36 6.29
C LYS A 304 9.34 35.43 6.63
N SER A 305 10.05 34.30 6.68
CA SER A 305 11.49 34.26 6.92
C SER A 305 12.35 34.69 5.71
N LYS A 306 11.78 34.66 4.49
CA LYS A 306 12.46 35.16 3.26
C LYS A 306 12.22 36.65 3.02
N ASP A 307 11.07 37.16 3.48
CA ASP A 307 10.82 38.59 3.56
C ASP A 307 11.40 39.14 4.87
N THR A 308 12.71 39.34 4.92
CA THR A 308 13.33 40.31 5.84
C THR A 308 12.99 41.74 5.40
N LYS A 309 11.68 42.01 5.35
CA LYS A 309 10.99 43.29 5.41
C LYS A 309 9.48 43.06 5.66
N THR A 310 9.09 42.09 6.49
CA THR A 310 7.77 42.20 7.15
C THR A 310 7.78 43.47 8.01
N SER A 311 7.14 44.52 7.50
CA SER A 311 6.82 45.72 8.24
C SER A 311 6.11 45.33 9.53
N LYS A 312 6.23 46.18 10.56
CA LYS A 312 5.56 46.06 11.87
C LYS A 312 4.03 45.85 11.82
N GLU A 313 3.43 45.79 10.63
CA GLU A 313 1.98 45.80 10.39
C GLU A 313 1.31 44.44 10.62
N GLU A 314 1.97 43.29 10.41
CA GLU A 314 1.35 41.98 10.65
C GLU A 314 1.25 41.58 12.15
N LYS A 315 1.84 42.36 13.06
CA LYS A 315 1.59 42.26 14.52
C LYS A 315 0.49 43.23 14.97
N THR A 316 -0.34 43.70 14.05
CA THR A 316 -1.46 44.58 14.36
C THR A 316 -2.74 43.78 14.21
N LEU A 317 -3.36 43.46 15.35
CA LEU A 317 -4.76 43.06 15.39
C LEU A 317 -5.58 44.16 14.68
N THR A 318 -5.99 43.90 13.44
CA THR A 318 -6.79 44.83 12.63
C THR A 318 -8.27 44.56 12.89
N PHE A 319 -8.79 45.19 13.94
CA PHE A 319 -10.24 45.32 14.14
C PHE A 319 -10.70 46.67 13.58
N SER A 320 -11.94 46.71 13.06
CA SER A 320 -12.59 47.98 12.74
C SER A 320 -12.78 48.83 14.00
N GLU A 321 -12.99 50.14 13.90
CA GLU A 321 -13.27 50.97 15.09
C GLU A 321 -14.54 50.49 15.83
N ALA A 322 -15.56 50.09 15.08
CA ALA A 322 -16.78 49.51 15.66
C ALA A 322 -16.52 48.20 16.42
N ASP A 323 -15.57 47.38 15.96
CA ASP A 323 -15.18 46.16 16.66
C ASP A 323 -14.31 46.45 17.89
N TRP A 324 -13.48 47.51 17.83
CA TRP A 324 -12.75 47.99 19.01
C TRP A 324 -13.68 48.52 20.10
N ASP A 325 -14.76 49.22 19.72
CA ASP A 325 -15.75 49.72 20.66
C ASP A 325 -16.52 48.57 21.33
N LYS A 326 -16.89 47.55 20.56
CA LYS A 326 -17.49 46.32 21.11
C LYS A 326 -16.54 45.59 22.06
N LEU A 327 -15.27 45.44 21.67
CA LEU A 327 -14.25 44.82 22.52
C LEU A 327 -14.02 45.62 23.81
N SER A 328 -14.05 46.95 23.73
CA SER A 328 -13.98 47.83 24.89
C SER A 328 -15.15 47.62 25.83
N GLN A 329 -16.38 47.55 25.31
CA GLN A 329 -17.58 47.26 26.12
C GLN A 329 -17.51 45.88 26.78
N ILE A 330 -17.11 44.84 26.04
CA ILE A 330 -16.99 43.47 26.56
C ILE A 330 -15.90 43.37 27.64
N ALA A 331 -14.79 44.10 27.48
CA ALA A 331 -13.67 44.10 28.42
C ALA A 331 -13.87 45.04 29.63
N GLY A 332 -15.06 45.62 29.82
CA GLY A 332 -15.36 46.51 30.94
C GLY A 332 -14.75 47.91 30.80
N SER A 333 -14.84 48.49 29.60
CA SER A 333 -14.33 49.82 29.26
C SER A 333 -12.80 49.96 29.40
N GLN A 334 -12.07 48.86 29.21
CA GLN A 334 -10.62 48.90 29.16
C GLN A 334 -10.12 49.64 27.91
N SER A 335 -8.98 50.32 28.05
CA SER A 335 -8.38 51.02 26.93
C SER A 335 -7.93 50.04 25.83
N LYS A 336 -7.98 50.50 24.58
CA LYS A 336 -7.55 49.74 23.38
C LYS A 336 -6.16 49.10 23.54
N SER A 337 -5.23 49.79 24.22
CA SER A 337 -3.88 49.27 24.49
C SER A 337 -3.87 48.10 25.47
N GLN A 338 -4.70 48.13 26.52
CA GLN A 338 -4.82 47.05 27.51
C GLN A 338 -5.42 45.79 26.88
N ILE A 339 -6.49 45.95 26.09
CA ILE A 339 -7.13 44.85 25.36
C ILE A 339 -6.13 44.22 24.38
N LYS A 340 -5.37 45.04 23.64
CA LYS A 340 -4.35 44.56 22.70
C LYS A 340 -3.23 43.79 23.42
N ALA A 341 -2.79 44.25 24.59
CA ALA A 341 -1.78 43.55 25.39
C ALA A 341 -2.29 42.20 25.88
N LYS A 342 -3.53 42.13 26.37
CA LYS A 342 -4.11 40.88 26.87
C LYS A 342 -4.41 39.87 25.77
N LEU A 343 -4.92 40.31 24.61
CA LEU A 343 -5.09 39.45 23.44
C LEU A 343 -3.77 38.85 22.97
N LYS A 344 -2.69 39.65 22.99
CA LYS A 344 -1.36 39.16 22.63
C LYS A 344 -0.84 38.13 23.64
N GLU A 345 -1.02 38.37 24.93
CA GLU A 345 -0.67 37.41 25.99
C GLU A 345 -1.46 36.09 25.85
N LEU A 346 -2.76 36.15 25.55
CA LEU A 346 -3.58 34.96 25.31
C LEU A 346 -3.11 34.18 24.08
N ILE A 347 -2.82 34.87 22.98
CA ILE A 347 -2.26 34.24 21.77
C ILE A 347 -0.91 33.60 22.09
N ASP A 348 -0.02 34.30 22.81
CA ASP A 348 1.31 33.78 23.16
C ASP A 348 1.20 32.56 24.11
N ASN A 349 0.30 32.58 25.10
CA ASN A 349 0.05 31.46 26.01
C ASN A 349 -0.58 30.24 25.31
N GLU A 350 -1.51 30.48 24.40
CA GLU A 350 -2.17 29.41 23.66
C GLU A 350 -1.18 28.76 22.66
N LEU A 351 -0.30 29.56 22.06
CA LEU A 351 0.82 29.06 21.24
C LEU A 351 1.81 28.21 22.05
N LEU A 352 2.14 28.61 23.28
CA LEU A 352 3.01 27.84 24.18
C LEU A 352 2.35 26.53 24.68
N SER A 353 1.04 26.53 24.88
CA SER A 353 0.29 25.34 25.31
C SER A 353 0.13 24.26 24.23
N ILE A 354 0.42 24.60 22.97
CA ILE A 354 0.37 23.67 21.82
C ILE A 354 1.75 22.98 21.59
N GLU A 355 2.81 23.44 22.26
CA GLU A 355 4.18 22.88 22.17
C GLU A 355 4.54 21.88 23.29
N LEU A 356 3.64 21.66 24.26
CA LEU A 356 3.72 20.60 25.29
C LEU A 356 2.72 19.48 24.97
#